data_AF-A0A382JEI0-F1
#
_entry.id   AF-A0A382JEI0-F1
#
_cell.length_a   1.000
_cell.length_b   1.000
_cell.length_c   1.000
_cell.angle_alpha   90.00
_cell.angle_beta   90.00
_cell.angle_gamma   90.00
#
_symmetry.space_group_name_H-M   'P 1'
#
loop_
_entity.id
_entity.type
_entity.pdbx_description
1 polymer ?
#
loop_
_entity_poly.entity_id
_entity_poly.type
_entity_poly.pdbx_seq_one_letter_code
_entity_poly.pdbx_strand_id
1 'polypeptide(L)'
;AGQTVTPGIVIDFSKYMNNITHINLEEHSVTTEPGIIIDQLNNSIKHLGVQFAPDPSTSNRATVGGAIGNNSCGSHSILWGKTVDNIISLQTILSDGSNVNFGITDIKSIDKADNINNLENTIYAWVKEINHSKSKYIVENYPKISRRVSGYNLDEITDENHLNLAGLLVGSEGTLVTVTEAKVKVVPIPKHKALVIAHFSSLYQSMEATVELVNLGPSAIELVDKSILRPAKSNLGYSRLMNFVTGDPEAILIVEVNSDDELELNSKLSLVSNKLKSSGLCYEVTQIIDPSEQAKVWAVRKAGLGLMMNVKGNSKPLPFVEDTAVDTTLLPEYVKRFDEIVKEHGTS
;
A
#
# COMPACT_ATOMS: atom_id res chain seq x y z
N ALA A 1 -1.76 13.47 4.11
CA ALA A 1 -2.35 14.82 4.06
C ALA A 1 -3.87 14.70 3.91
N GLY A 2 -4.61 15.81 3.73
CA GLY A 2 -6.08 15.85 3.92
C GLY A 2 -6.52 16.41 5.28
N GLN A 3 -5.66 17.15 5.98
CA GLN A 3 -6.08 17.87 7.16
C GLN A 3 -6.82 19.15 6.73
N THR A 4 -8.03 19.36 7.24
CA THR A 4 -8.82 20.58 7.06
C THR A 4 -8.20 21.73 7.86
N VAL A 5 -7.00 22.16 7.45
CA VAL A 5 -6.17 23.16 8.15
C VAL A 5 -6.52 24.60 7.77
N THR A 6 -7.42 24.80 6.80
CA THR A 6 -7.87 26.10 6.32
C THR A 6 -9.40 26.20 6.32
N PRO A 7 -9.97 27.42 6.33
CA PRO A 7 -11.39 27.61 6.09
C PRO A 7 -11.78 27.07 4.70
N GLY A 8 -12.81 26.22 4.65
CA GLY A 8 -13.25 25.59 3.42
C GLY A 8 -14.57 24.84 3.59
N ILE A 9 -15.08 24.31 2.49
CA ILE A 9 -16.26 23.44 2.47
C ILE A 9 -15.78 22.00 2.56
N VAL A 10 -16.33 21.23 3.50
CA VAL A 10 -16.09 19.78 3.59
C VAL A 10 -17.18 19.07 2.81
N ILE A 11 -16.77 18.29 1.80
CA ILE A 11 -17.67 17.45 1.01
C ILE A 11 -17.49 16.00 1.47
N ASP A 12 -18.53 15.44 2.09
CA ASP A 12 -18.53 14.07 2.61
C ASP A 12 -19.29 13.12 1.67
N PHE A 13 -18.55 12.24 1.01
CA PHE A 13 -19.10 11.20 0.12
C PHE A 13 -19.57 9.95 0.85
N SER A 14 -19.11 9.71 2.09
CA SER A 14 -19.26 8.43 2.79
C SER A 14 -20.71 8.05 3.08
N LYS A 15 -21.61 9.04 3.13
CA LYS A 15 -23.02 8.83 3.45
C LYS A 15 -23.90 8.47 2.25
N TYR A 16 -23.69 9.11 1.10
CA TYR A 16 -24.63 9.05 -0.03
C TYR A 16 -23.99 8.62 -1.36
N MET A 17 -22.66 8.58 -1.45
CA MET A 17 -21.93 8.17 -2.65
C MET A 17 -20.99 7.02 -2.30
N ASN A 18 -21.55 5.88 -1.91
CA ASN A 18 -20.84 4.72 -1.38
C ASN A 18 -21.26 3.38 -2.02
N ASN A 19 -21.83 3.42 -3.22
CA ASN A 19 -22.33 2.24 -3.92
C ASN A 19 -21.34 1.67 -4.93
N ILE A 20 -21.55 0.41 -5.28
CA ILE A 20 -20.99 -0.20 -6.49
C ILE A 20 -21.97 0.06 -7.63
N THR A 21 -21.51 0.69 -8.71
CA THR A 21 -22.35 1.06 -9.85
C THR A 21 -22.28 0.05 -10.98
N HIS A 22 -21.15 -0.65 -11.12
CA HIS A 22 -20.96 -1.68 -12.15
C HIS A 22 -19.93 -2.74 -11.74
N ILE A 23 -20.15 -4.00 -12.13
CA ILE A 23 -19.20 -5.10 -11.95
C ILE A 23 -18.99 -5.77 -13.31
N ASN A 24 -17.74 -5.85 -13.76
CA ASN A 24 -17.36 -6.52 -15.00
C ASN A 24 -16.22 -7.51 -14.72
N LEU A 25 -16.58 -8.80 -14.60
CA LEU A 25 -15.62 -9.87 -14.34
C LEU A 25 -14.79 -10.26 -15.57
N GLU A 26 -15.28 -10.03 -16.78
CA GLU A 26 -14.52 -10.28 -18.01
C GLU A 26 -13.36 -9.30 -18.14
N GLU A 27 -13.58 -8.05 -17.74
CA GLU A 27 -12.54 -7.00 -17.71
C GLU A 27 -11.79 -6.94 -16.37
N HIS A 28 -12.08 -7.84 -15.42
CA HIS A 28 -11.53 -7.81 -14.07
C HIS A 28 -11.62 -6.42 -13.42
N SER A 29 -12.80 -5.78 -13.49
CA SER A 29 -13.01 -4.44 -12.98
C SER A 29 -14.33 -4.25 -12.22
N VAL A 30 -14.33 -3.31 -11.30
CA VAL A 30 -15.51 -2.84 -10.57
C VAL A 30 -15.55 -1.32 -10.64
N THR A 31 -16.72 -0.76 -10.85
CA THR A 31 -16.95 0.68 -10.82
C THR A 31 -17.71 1.05 -9.56
N THR A 32 -17.23 2.05 -8.83
CA THR A 32 -17.76 2.41 -7.52
C THR A 32 -17.66 3.90 -7.23
N GLU A 33 -18.56 4.38 -6.39
CA GLU A 33 -18.53 5.73 -5.86
C GLU A 33 -17.42 5.91 -4.80
N PRO A 34 -16.82 7.10 -4.67
CA PRO A 34 -15.60 7.33 -3.89
C PRO A 34 -15.78 7.15 -2.37
N GLY A 35 -17.01 7.18 -1.87
CA GLY A 35 -17.33 7.07 -0.44
C GLY A 35 -17.41 5.63 0.07
N ILE A 36 -17.35 4.60 -0.80
CA ILE A 36 -17.39 3.21 -0.33
C ILE A 36 -16.13 2.90 0.48
N ILE A 37 -16.28 2.24 1.63
CA ILE A 37 -15.15 1.75 2.42
C ILE A 37 -14.53 0.54 1.71
N ILE A 38 -13.19 0.44 1.69
CA ILE A 38 -12.48 -0.65 1.00
C ILE A 38 -12.96 -2.03 1.46
N ASP A 39 -13.07 -2.26 2.77
CA ASP A 39 -13.59 -3.53 3.29
C ASP A 39 -15.05 -3.77 2.88
N GLN A 40 -15.88 -2.74 2.75
CA GLN A 40 -17.27 -2.88 2.29
C GLN A 40 -17.34 -3.25 0.80
N LEU A 41 -16.51 -2.62 -0.03
CA LEU A 41 -16.33 -2.99 -1.44
C LEU A 41 -15.92 -4.47 -1.54
N ASN A 42 -14.85 -4.85 -0.84
CA ASN A 42 -14.32 -6.22 -0.88
C ASN A 42 -15.31 -7.24 -0.34
N ASN A 43 -16.03 -6.96 0.75
CA ASN A 43 -17.07 -7.86 1.26
C ASN A 43 -18.22 -8.04 0.26
N SER A 44 -18.60 -6.98 -0.46
CA SER A 44 -19.67 -7.04 -1.46
C SER A 44 -19.31 -7.93 -2.66
N ILE A 45 -18.03 -7.96 -3.07
CA ILE A 45 -17.57 -8.70 -4.26
C ILE A 45 -16.85 -10.02 -3.94
N LYS A 46 -16.60 -10.33 -2.66
CA LYS A 46 -15.85 -11.53 -2.23
C LYS A 46 -16.42 -12.84 -2.76
N HIS A 47 -17.75 -12.94 -2.87
CA HIS A 47 -18.44 -14.14 -3.37
C HIS A 47 -18.14 -14.43 -4.85
N LEU A 48 -17.61 -13.46 -5.58
CA LEU A 48 -17.16 -13.58 -6.96
C LEU A 48 -15.69 -14.06 -7.05
N GLY A 49 -15.02 -14.30 -5.93
CA GLY A 49 -13.63 -14.77 -5.88
C GLY A 49 -12.58 -13.70 -6.18
N VAL A 50 -12.96 -12.42 -6.15
CA VAL A 50 -12.08 -11.27 -6.45
C VAL A 50 -12.10 -10.23 -5.34
N GLN A 51 -11.11 -9.34 -5.33
CA GLN A 51 -10.98 -8.22 -4.41
C GLN A 51 -10.32 -7.01 -5.08
N PHE A 52 -10.62 -5.80 -4.61
CA PHE A 52 -9.79 -4.63 -4.84
C PHE A 52 -8.52 -4.73 -4.00
N ALA A 53 -7.36 -4.63 -4.66
CA ALA A 53 -6.09 -5.06 -4.09
C ALA A 53 -5.51 -4.17 -2.98
N PRO A 54 -5.58 -2.83 -3.03
CA PRO A 54 -5.03 -1.97 -1.99
C PRO A 54 -5.64 -2.26 -0.61
N ASP A 55 -4.80 -2.58 0.36
CA ASP A 55 -5.18 -3.05 1.70
C ASP A 55 -4.50 -2.24 2.83
N PRO A 56 -4.72 -0.91 2.92
CA PRO A 56 -4.11 -0.10 3.97
C PRO A 56 -4.53 -0.60 5.36
N SER A 57 -3.73 -0.31 6.39
CA SER A 57 -4.03 -0.71 7.79
C SER A 57 -5.39 -0.19 8.30
N THR A 58 -5.94 0.82 7.64
CA THR A 58 -7.23 1.47 7.90
C THR A 58 -8.33 1.04 6.92
N SER A 59 -8.19 -0.05 6.17
CA SER A 59 -9.14 -0.51 5.13
C SER A 59 -10.60 -0.62 5.61
N ASN A 60 -10.82 -0.80 6.92
CA ASN A 60 -12.13 -0.87 7.55
C ASN A 60 -12.87 0.48 7.70
N ARG A 61 -12.22 1.59 7.33
CA ARG A 61 -12.77 2.96 7.39
C ARG A 61 -12.26 3.87 6.28
N ALA A 62 -11.13 3.55 5.67
CA ALA A 62 -10.63 4.23 4.47
C ALA A 62 -11.58 3.97 3.30
N THR A 63 -11.96 5.04 2.62
CA THR A 63 -12.79 4.94 1.41
C THR A 63 -11.93 4.78 0.16
N VAL A 64 -12.52 4.30 -0.93
CA VAL A 64 -11.84 4.21 -2.23
C VAL A 64 -11.35 5.58 -2.71
N GLY A 65 -12.16 6.63 -2.53
CA GLY A 65 -11.76 8.01 -2.83
C GLY A 65 -10.59 8.49 -1.98
N GLY A 66 -10.55 8.14 -0.69
CA GLY A 66 -9.41 8.44 0.18
C GLY A 66 -8.14 7.69 -0.25
N ALA A 67 -8.27 6.43 -0.67
CA ALA A 67 -7.16 5.65 -1.21
C ALA A 67 -6.59 6.28 -2.49
N ILE A 68 -7.47 6.74 -3.39
CA ILE A 68 -7.09 7.49 -4.60
C ILE A 68 -6.37 8.78 -4.24
N GLY A 69 -6.93 9.57 -3.31
CA GLY A 69 -6.34 10.84 -2.88
C GLY A 69 -4.92 10.68 -2.33
N ASN A 70 -4.67 9.60 -1.58
CA ASN A 70 -3.39 9.36 -0.90
C ASN A 70 -2.44 8.43 -1.66
N ASN A 71 -2.82 7.93 -2.84
CA ASN A 71 -2.13 6.81 -3.52
C ASN A 71 -1.82 5.64 -2.55
N SER A 72 -2.82 5.22 -1.78
CA SER A 72 -2.61 4.30 -0.66
C SER A 72 -2.02 2.95 -1.09
N CYS A 73 -1.25 2.35 -0.19
CA CYS A 73 -0.70 1.00 -0.32
C CYS A 73 -1.00 0.19 0.95
N GLY A 74 -0.70 -1.11 0.92
CA GLY A 74 -0.86 -1.98 2.08
C GLY A 74 0.13 -3.15 2.05
N SER A 75 -0.12 -4.14 2.88
CA SER A 75 0.81 -5.26 3.10
C SER A 75 1.05 -6.09 1.83
N HIS A 76 0.07 -6.13 0.92
CA HIS A 76 0.16 -6.91 -0.33
C HIS A 76 0.60 -6.09 -1.55
N SER A 77 1.10 -4.86 -1.35
CA SER A 77 1.56 -4.03 -2.49
C SER A 77 2.74 -4.63 -3.25
N ILE A 78 3.46 -5.59 -2.67
CA ILE A 78 4.51 -6.35 -3.36
C ILE A 78 3.93 -7.15 -4.53
N LEU A 79 2.70 -7.66 -4.41
CA LEU A 79 2.04 -8.44 -5.46
C LEU A 79 1.25 -7.57 -6.44
N TRP A 80 0.48 -6.63 -5.91
CA TRP A 80 -0.56 -5.94 -6.68
C TRP A 80 -0.34 -4.43 -6.79
N GLY A 81 0.78 -3.92 -6.29
CA GLY A 81 1.09 -2.50 -6.34
C GLY A 81 0.27 -1.64 -5.39
N LYS A 82 0.25 -0.34 -5.68
CA LYS A 82 -0.41 0.73 -4.92
C LYS A 82 -1.76 1.04 -5.54
N THR A 83 -2.45 2.05 -5.01
CA THR A 83 -3.73 2.48 -5.59
C THR A 83 -3.59 2.88 -7.06
N VAL A 84 -2.55 3.63 -7.44
CA VAL A 84 -2.31 4.06 -8.83
C VAL A 84 -2.26 2.88 -9.81
N ASP A 85 -1.66 1.77 -9.39
CA ASP A 85 -1.51 0.55 -10.21
C ASP A 85 -2.86 -0.17 -10.43
N ASN A 86 -3.87 0.14 -9.61
CA ASN A 86 -5.18 -0.50 -9.55
C ASN A 86 -6.33 0.40 -10.03
N ILE A 87 -6.07 1.63 -10.50
CA ILE A 87 -7.09 2.49 -11.12
C ILE A 87 -7.08 2.31 -12.63
N ILE A 88 -8.27 2.21 -13.24
CA ILE A 88 -8.46 2.15 -14.70
C ILE A 88 -8.88 3.53 -15.22
N SER A 89 -9.92 4.12 -14.61
CA SER A 89 -10.41 5.45 -14.97
C SER A 89 -11.13 6.11 -13.79
N LEU A 90 -11.23 7.44 -13.84
CA LEU A 90 -11.88 8.27 -12.82
C LEU A 90 -12.87 9.22 -13.50
N GLN A 91 -14.13 9.19 -13.09
CA GLN A 91 -15.09 10.25 -13.39
C GLN A 91 -14.87 11.39 -12.40
N THR A 92 -14.72 12.60 -12.91
CA THR A 92 -14.27 13.75 -12.13
C THR A 92 -15.07 14.99 -12.43
N ILE A 93 -15.17 15.88 -11.44
CA ILE A 93 -15.62 17.26 -11.60
C ILE A 93 -14.39 18.16 -11.52
N LEU A 94 -14.19 18.94 -12.58
CA LEU A 94 -13.13 19.95 -12.68
C LEU A 94 -13.52 21.25 -11.96
N SER A 95 -12.56 22.18 -11.83
CA SER A 95 -12.77 23.46 -11.16
C SER A 95 -13.77 24.39 -11.86
N ASP A 96 -14.02 24.19 -13.16
CA ASP A 96 -15.05 24.89 -13.92
C ASP A 96 -16.43 24.21 -13.86
N GLY A 97 -16.54 23.09 -13.14
CA GLY A 97 -17.76 22.28 -13.02
C GLY A 97 -17.96 21.25 -14.13
N SER A 98 -17.04 21.15 -15.09
CA SER A 98 -17.10 20.16 -16.16
C SER A 98 -16.95 18.73 -15.61
N ASN A 99 -17.72 17.79 -16.16
CA ASN A 99 -17.58 16.37 -15.86
C ASN A 99 -16.68 15.71 -16.92
N VAL A 100 -15.59 15.08 -16.46
CA VAL A 100 -14.59 14.47 -17.32
C VAL A 100 -14.19 13.10 -16.80
N ASN A 101 -14.12 12.11 -17.71
CA ASN A 101 -13.58 10.80 -17.43
C ASN A 101 -12.11 10.73 -17.84
N PHE A 102 -11.21 10.68 -16.86
CA PHE A 102 -9.78 10.49 -17.13
C PHE A 102 -9.41 9.00 -17.05
N GLY A 103 -8.58 8.56 -17.99
CA GLY A 103 -8.03 7.21 -18.05
C GLY A 103 -6.72 7.20 -18.81
N ILE A 104 -6.37 6.05 -19.39
CA ILE A 104 -5.28 5.95 -20.36
C ILE A 104 -5.79 6.45 -21.72
N THR A 105 -5.13 7.46 -22.27
CA THR A 105 -5.52 8.12 -23.52
C THR A 105 -4.40 8.04 -24.55
N ASP A 106 -4.70 7.62 -25.78
CA ASP A 106 -3.76 7.65 -26.91
C ASP A 106 -3.48 9.11 -27.30
N ILE A 107 -2.21 9.51 -27.31
CA ILE A 107 -1.76 10.87 -27.65
C ILE A 107 -2.24 11.31 -29.04
N LYS A 108 -2.39 10.37 -29.98
CA LYS A 108 -2.89 10.65 -31.34
C LYS A 108 -4.38 10.96 -31.38
N SER A 109 -5.14 10.52 -30.38
CA SER A 109 -6.57 10.81 -30.28
C SER A 109 -6.85 12.25 -29.83
N ILE A 110 -5.92 12.83 -29.05
CA ILE A 110 -6.01 14.20 -28.52
C ILE A 110 -6.02 15.24 -29.65
N ASP A 111 -5.24 15.04 -30.71
CA ASP A 111 -5.16 15.98 -31.84
C ASP A 111 -6.42 16.01 -32.72
N LYS A 112 -7.33 15.05 -32.53
CA LYS A 112 -8.56 14.91 -33.32
C LYS A 112 -9.79 15.45 -32.59
N ALA A 113 -9.67 15.82 -31.31
CA ALA A 113 -10.77 16.43 -30.58
C ALA A 113 -10.99 17.86 -31.10
N ASP A 114 -12.16 18.10 -31.69
CA ASP A 114 -12.57 19.37 -32.29
C ASP A 114 -12.42 20.57 -31.35
N ASN A 115 -12.28 21.76 -31.96
CA ASN A 115 -12.08 23.11 -31.41
C ASN A 115 -13.09 23.59 -30.34
N ILE A 116 -13.29 22.85 -29.26
CA ILE A 116 -14.02 23.33 -28.08
C ILE A 116 -12.97 23.73 -27.05
N ASN A 117 -12.80 25.03 -26.84
CA ASN A 117 -11.87 25.55 -25.84
C ASN A 117 -12.48 25.37 -24.43
N ASN A 118 -12.42 24.16 -23.90
CA ASN A 118 -12.83 23.83 -22.53
C ASN A 118 -11.60 23.46 -21.67
N LEU A 119 -11.81 23.39 -20.36
CA LEU A 119 -10.74 23.11 -19.42
C LEU A 119 -10.10 21.73 -19.65
N GLU A 120 -10.90 20.72 -20.04
CA GLU A 120 -10.41 19.38 -20.38
C GLU A 120 -9.35 19.41 -21.50
N ASN A 121 -9.65 20.06 -22.63
CA ASN A 121 -8.72 20.16 -23.75
C ASN A 121 -7.46 20.93 -23.38
N THR A 122 -7.59 21.95 -22.52
CA THR A 122 -6.43 22.69 -21.98
C THR A 122 -5.54 21.78 -21.13
N ILE A 123 -6.13 20.93 -20.29
CA ILE A 123 -5.39 19.96 -19.47
C ILE A 123 -4.66 18.96 -20.37
N TYR A 124 -5.34 18.36 -21.35
CA TYR A 124 -4.68 17.40 -22.26
C TYR A 124 -3.56 18.03 -23.07
N ALA A 125 -3.74 19.25 -23.58
CA ALA A 125 -2.70 19.97 -24.31
C ALA A 125 -1.46 20.22 -23.42
N TRP A 126 -1.68 20.66 -22.17
CA TRP A 126 -0.59 20.90 -21.22
C TRP A 126 0.14 19.61 -20.83
N VAL A 127 -0.58 18.54 -20.51
CA VAL A 127 0.03 17.24 -20.15
C VAL A 127 0.82 16.67 -21.34
N LYS A 128 0.30 16.80 -22.57
CA LYS A 128 1.01 16.40 -23.79
C LYS A 128 2.29 17.19 -24.00
N GLU A 129 2.29 18.50 -23.74
CA GLU A 129 3.50 19.32 -23.79
C GLU A 129 4.54 18.86 -22.75
N ILE A 130 4.11 18.54 -21.53
CA ILE A 130 4.99 18.02 -20.48
C ILE A 130 5.57 16.66 -20.88
N ASN A 131 4.76 15.74 -21.39
CA ASN A 131 5.24 14.47 -21.93
C ASN A 131 6.32 14.71 -23.01
N HIS A 132 6.02 15.50 -24.04
CA HIS A 132 6.96 15.76 -25.12
C HIS A 132 8.26 16.43 -24.66
N SER A 133 8.18 17.40 -23.75
CA SER A 133 9.33 18.24 -23.37
C SER A 133 10.10 17.76 -22.13
N LYS A 134 9.50 16.94 -21.26
CA LYS A 134 10.05 16.58 -19.95
C LYS A 134 10.15 15.08 -19.67
N SER A 135 9.56 14.18 -20.47
CA SER A 135 9.58 12.74 -20.17
C SER A 135 10.97 12.19 -19.85
N LYS A 136 11.99 12.54 -20.66
CA LYS A 136 13.37 12.13 -20.39
C LYS A 136 13.88 12.60 -19.03
N TYR A 137 13.64 13.86 -18.68
CA TYR A 137 14.06 14.42 -17.40
C TYR A 137 13.34 13.75 -16.23
N ILE A 138 12.03 13.49 -16.37
CA ILE A 138 11.24 12.79 -15.36
C ILE A 138 11.83 11.39 -15.16
N VAL A 139 11.95 10.57 -16.20
CA VAL A 139 12.48 9.20 -16.11
C VAL A 139 13.89 9.13 -15.48
N GLU A 140 14.76 10.09 -15.79
CA GLU A 140 16.12 10.16 -15.24
C GLU A 140 16.16 10.54 -13.75
N ASN A 141 15.26 11.43 -13.30
CA ASN A 141 15.32 12.03 -11.96
C ASN A 141 14.21 11.56 -11.01
N TYR A 142 13.24 10.77 -11.50
CA TYR A 142 12.18 10.24 -10.66
C TYR A 142 12.69 9.13 -9.73
N PRO A 143 12.24 9.09 -8.45
CA PRO A 143 12.61 8.02 -7.53
C PRO A 143 12.21 6.64 -8.07
N LYS A 144 13.19 5.74 -8.15
CA LYS A 144 13.05 4.35 -8.62
C LYS A 144 12.79 3.37 -7.48
N ILE A 145 11.89 3.73 -6.57
CA ILE A 145 11.49 2.90 -5.44
C ILE A 145 10.09 2.32 -5.67
N SER A 146 9.85 1.10 -5.21
CA SER A 146 8.59 0.38 -5.41
C SER A 146 7.40 1.09 -4.72
N ARG A 147 7.63 1.58 -3.50
CA ARG A 147 6.66 2.36 -2.73
C ARG A 147 6.93 3.86 -2.87
N ARG A 148 6.25 4.50 -3.81
CA ARG A 148 6.22 5.96 -3.96
C ARG A 148 4.77 6.44 -3.89
N VAL A 149 4.44 7.10 -2.78
CA VAL A 149 3.07 7.57 -2.47
C VAL A 149 3.01 9.08 -2.19
N SER A 150 4.15 9.78 -2.32
CA SER A 150 4.27 11.21 -2.07
C SER A 150 4.39 11.99 -3.38
N GLY A 151 3.64 13.08 -3.49
CA GLY A 151 3.60 13.91 -4.69
C GLY A 151 2.77 13.32 -5.83
N TYR A 152 2.82 13.98 -6.99
CA TYR A 152 2.10 13.55 -8.19
C TYR A 152 2.80 12.38 -8.88
N ASN A 153 2.09 11.48 -9.57
CA ASN A 153 2.74 10.40 -10.31
C ASN A 153 3.12 10.86 -11.73
N LEU A 154 4.16 11.70 -11.85
CA LEU A 154 4.56 12.28 -13.15
C LEU A 154 5.07 11.25 -14.16
N ASP A 155 5.51 10.08 -13.70
CA ASP A 155 5.92 8.97 -14.56
C ASP A 155 4.75 8.35 -15.34
N GLU A 156 3.51 8.49 -14.86
CA GLU A 156 2.28 8.01 -15.52
C GLU A 156 1.99 8.70 -16.86
N ILE A 157 2.65 9.83 -17.12
CA ILE A 157 2.51 10.60 -18.36
C ILE A 157 3.79 10.58 -19.20
N THR A 158 4.70 9.62 -18.99
CA THR A 158 5.99 9.58 -19.69
C THR A 158 6.05 8.63 -20.90
N ASP A 159 5.03 7.79 -21.10
CA ASP A 159 4.93 6.90 -22.26
C ASP A 159 4.85 7.68 -23.58
N GLU A 160 5.45 7.13 -24.64
CA GLU A 160 5.54 7.81 -25.95
C GLU A 160 4.20 7.85 -26.70
N ASN A 161 3.29 6.94 -26.39
CA ASN A 161 2.04 6.75 -27.14
C ASN A 161 0.80 7.06 -26.31
N HIS A 162 0.86 6.92 -24.99
CA HIS A 162 -0.27 7.04 -24.09
C HIS A 162 0.01 8.00 -22.93
N LEU A 163 -1.05 8.63 -22.44
CA LEU A 163 -1.03 9.41 -21.20
C LEU A 163 -1.99 8.77 -20.20
N ASN A 164 -1.52 8.41 -19.01
CA ASN A 164 -2.39 7.93 -17.93
C ASN A 164 -2.79 9.08 -16.99
N LEU A 165 -3.81 9.85 -17.37
CA LEU A 165 -4.27 10.97 -16.53
C LEU A 165 -4.96 10.49 -15.25
N ALA A 166 -5.62 9.32 -15.27
CA ALA A 166 -6.13 8.73 -14.04
C ALA A 166 -4.98 8.47 -13.04
N GLY A 167 -3.86 7.91 -13.52
CA GLY A 167 -2.67 7.67 -12.72
C GLY A 167 -2.05 8.95 -12.16
N LEU A 168 -1.99 10.02 -12.98
CA LEU A 168 -1.52 11.35 -12.54
C LEU A 168 -2.38 11.94 -11.41
N LEU A 169 -3.69 11.73 -11.45
CA LEU A 169 -4.65 12.24 -10.46
C LEU A 169 -4.62 11.46 -9.14
N VAL A 170 -4.23 10.19 -9.15
CA VAL A 170 -4.01 9.41 -7.93
C VAL A 170 -2.84 10.02 -7.15
N GLY A 171 -3.02 10.26 -5.84
CA GLY A 171 -2.04 10.96 -5.00
C GLY A 171 -2.16 12.49 -5.02
N SER A 172 -3.12 13.06 -5.76
CA SER A 172 -3.33 14.51 -5.80
C SER A 172 -3.98 15.08 -4.54
N GLU A 173 -4.44 14.24 -3.62
CA GLU A 173 -5.07 14.66 -2.36
C GLU A 173 -6.27 15.62 -2.55
N GLY A 174 -6.95 15.53 -3.70
CA GLY A 174 -8.11 16.36 -4.04
C GLY A 174 -7.76 17.78 -4.50
N THR A 175 -6.47 18.07 -4.75
CA THR A 175 -6.02 19.41 -5.20
C THR A 175 -6.29 19.70 -6.67
N LEU A 176 -6.50 18.66 -7.50
CA LEU A 176 -6.67 18.79 -8.94
C LEU A 176 -8.12 18.61 -9.40
N VAL A 177 -8.84 17.66 -8.79
CA VAL A 177 -10.19 17.27 -9.21
C VAL A 177 -11.02 16.76 -8.03
N THR A 178 -12.34 16.77 -8.19
CA THR A 178 -13.25 16.01 -7.32
C THR A 178 -13.64 14.70 -8.01
N VAL A 179 -13.24 13.55 -7.47
CA VAL A 179 -13.63 12.24 -8.00
C VAL A 179 -15.07 11.92 -7.62
N THR A 180 -15.88 11.45 -8.56
CA THR A 180 -17.29 11.08 -8.36
C THR A 180 -17.57 9.61 -8.61
N GLU A 181 -16.74 8.94 -9.43
CA GLU A 181 -16.79 7.50 -9.66
C GLU A 181 -15.38 7.00 -10.03
N ALA A 182 -15.05 5.79 -9.62
CA ALA A 182 -13.77 5.15 -9.93
C ALA A 182 -14.00 3.76 -10.51
N LYS A 183 -13.45 3.51 -11.70
CA LYS A 183 -13.31 2.16 -12.27
C LYS A 183 -11.98 1.58 -11.78
N VAL A 184 -12.06 0.57 -10.94
CA VAL A 184 -10.91 -0.08 -10.30
C VAL A 184 -10.67 -1.47 -10.85
N LYS A 185 -9.41 -1.91 -10.88
CA LYS A 185 -9.03 -3.31 -11.15
C LYS A 185 -9.38 -4.16 -9.93
N VAL A 186 -9.81 -5.39 -10.18
CA VAL A 186 -9.97 -6.41 -9.13
C VAL A 186 -9.10 -7.61 -9.46
N VAL A 187 -8.50 -8.19 -8.41
CA VAL A 187 -7.58 -9.32 -8.51
C VAL A 187 -8.22 -10.56 -7.91
N PRO A 188 -7.88 -11.78 -8.38
CA PRO A 188 -8.32 -13.01 -7.75
C PRO A 188 -7.89 -13.09 -6.28
N ILE A 189 -8.74 -13.65 -5.43
CA ILE A 189 -8.38 -13.98 -4.05
C ILE A 189 -7.62 -15.32 -4.07
N PRO A 190 -6.34 -15.37 -3.63
CA PRO A 190 -5.58 -16.62 -3.58
C PRO A 190 -6.27 -17.66 -2.70
N LYS A 191 -6.33 -18.92 -3.16
CA LYS A 191 -7.02 -20.00 -2.41
C LYS A 191 -6.29 -20.39 -1.13
N HIS A 192 -4.95 -20.36 -1.15
CA HIS A 192 -4.13 -20.77 -0.03
C HIS A 192 -3.11 -19.69 0.33
N LYS A 193 -2.89 -19.53 1.63
CA LYS A 193 -1.93 -18.60 2.23
C LYS A 193 -1.26 -19.28 3.41
N ALA A 194 0.00 -18.96 3.65
CA ALA A 194 0.75 -19.42 4.81
C ALA A 194 1.79 -18.38 5.22
N LEU A 195 2.21 -18.42 6.48
CA LEU A 195 3.20 -17.50 7.03
C LEU A 195 4.48 -18.24 7.40
N VAL A 196 5.62 -17.56 7.21
CA VAL A 196 6.91 -17.89 7.84
C VAL A 196 7.27 -16.77 8.80
N ILE A 197 7.48 -17.11 10.06
CA ILE A 197 7.88 -16.18 11.12
C ILE A 197 9.35 -16.41 11.44
N ALA A 198 10.20 -15.42 11.17
CA ALA A 198 11.62 -15.46 11.48
C ALA A 198 11.93 -14.55 12.68
N HIS A 199 12.72 -15.04 13.63
CA HIS A 199 13.07 -14.33 14.86
C HIS A 199 14.53 -13.88 14.86
N PHE A 200 14.75 -12.60 15.17
CA PHE A 200 16.06 -11.96 15.08
C PHE A 200 16.50 -11.41 16.43
N SER A 201 17.80 -11.56 16.71
CA SER A 201 18.46 -10.97 17.88
C SER A 201 18.84 -9.50 17.66
N SER A 202 18.63 -8.98 16.45
CA SER A 202 18.94 -7.61 16.06
C SER A 202 17.99 -7.14 14.97
N LEU A 203 17.58 -5.87 15.06
CA LEU A 203 16.83 -5.20 13.99
C LEU A 203 17.62 -5.22 12.66
N TYR A 204 18.94 -5.06 12.71
CA TYR A 204 19.80 -5.06 11.52
C TYR A 204 19.75 -6.38 10.74
N GLN A 205 19.80 -7.51 11.46
CA GLN A 205 19.72 -8.83 10.84
C GLN A 205 18.37 -9.02 10.12
N SER A 206 17.29 -8.47 10.67
CA SER A 206 15.97 -8.51 10.01
C SER A 206 15.93 -7.65 8.74
N MET A 207 16.63 -6.51 8.71
CA MET A 207 16.73 -5.68 7.50
C MET A 207 17.53 -6.41 6.41
N GLU A 208 18.66 -7.02 6.76
CA GLU A 208 19.47 -7.83 5.84
C GLU A 208 18.66 -9.00 5.26
N ALA A 209 17.93 -9.73 6.11
CA ALA A 209 17.08 -10.83 5.66
C ALA A 209 15.97 -10.34 4.71
N THR A 210 15.40 -9.16 4.93
CA THR A 210 14.37 -8.58 4.06
C THR A 210 14.85 -8.42 2.62
N VAL A 211 16.10 -7.99 2.41
CA VAL A 211 16.70 -7.85 1.07
C VAL A 211 16.72 -9.18 0.33
N GLU A 212 17.09 -10.27 1.02
CA GLU A 212 17.12 -11.60 0.41
C GLU A 212 15.71 -12.14 0.12
N LEU A 213 14.78 -11.89 1.04
CA LEU A 213 13.43 -12.42 0.99
C LEU A 213 12.57 -11.82 -0.13
N VAL A 214 12.71 -10.52 -0.42
CA VAL A 214 11.94 -9.87 -1.49
C VAL A 214 12.14 -10.57 -2.85
N ASN A 215 13.36 -11.06 -3.11
CA ASN A 215 13.69 -11.76 -4.36
C ASN A 215 13.06 -13.16 -4.47
N LEU A 216 12.46 -13.69 -3.39
CA LEU A 216 11.78 -14.99 -3.40
C LEU A 216 10.30 -14.90 -3.80
N GLY A 217 9.80 -13.71 -4.13
CA GLY A 217 8.40 -13.47 -4.50
C GLY A 217 7.38 -13.72 -3.38
N PRO A 218 7.59 -13.24 -2.15
CA PRO A 218 6.57 -13.33 -1.10
C PRO A 218 5.38 -12.43 -1.41
N SER A 219 4.26 -12.76 -0.79
CA SER A 219 3.02 -12.00 -0.89
C SER A 219 3.01 -10.76 -0.01
N ALA A 220 3.69 -10.84 1.13
CA ALA A 220 3.92 -9.74 2.07
C ALA A 220 5.18 -10.01 2.89
N ILE A 221 5.88 -8.96 3.32
CA ILE A 221 6.91 -9.00 4.36
C ILE A 221 6.61 -7.88 5.35
N GLU A 222 6.41 -8.22 6.61
CA GLU A 222 6.07 -7.28 7.67
C GLU A 222 7.03 -7.43 8.84
N LEU A 223 7.58 -6.32 9.32
CA LEU A 223 8.43 -6.26 10.50
C LEU A 223 7.59 -5.94 11.74
N VAL A 224 7.82 -6.67 12.83
CA VAL A 224 7.34 -6.29 14.17
C VAL A 224 8.52 -6.33 15.12
N ASP A 225 8.88 -5.18 15.70
CA ASP A 225 10.03 -5.06 16.60
C ASP A 225 9.63 -5.22 18.08
N LYS A 226 10.64 -5.21 18.96
CA LYS A 226 10.45 -5.28 20.41
C LYS A 226 9.51 -4.21 20.98
N SER A 227 9.39 -3.06 20.33
CA SER A 227 8.56 -1.94 20.81
C SER A 227 7.07 -2.31 20.74
N ILE A 228 6.70 -3.24 19.85
CA ILE A 228 5.36 -3.82 19.76
C ILE A 228 5.28 -5.15 20.50
N LEU A 229 6.29 -6.03 20.34
CA LEU A 229 6.25 -7.38 20.90
C LEU A 229 6.18 -7.40 22.44
N ARG A 230 6.96 -6.55 23.12
CA ARG A 230 6.99 -6.52 24.59
C ARG A 230 5.69 -5.98 25.21
N PRO A 231 5.09 -4.87 24.71
CA PRO A 231 3.76 -4.46 25.13
C PRO A 231 2.66 -5.48 24.82
N ALA A 232 2.71 -6.12 23.65
CA ALA A 232 1.77 -7.18 23.29
C ALA A 232 1.81 -8.34 24.30
N LYS A 233 3.01 -8.78 24.70
CA LYS A 233 3.23 -9.85 25.67
C LYS A 233 2.71 -9.50 27.08
N SER A 234 2.72 -8.22 27.41
CA SER A 234 2.25 -7.69 28.69
C SER A 234 0.74 -7.37 28.71
N ASN A 235 0.09 -7.34 27.54
CA ASN A 235 -1.32 -7.05 27.41
C ASN A 235 -2.14 -8.35 27.47
N LEU A 236 -3.10 -8.43 28.40
CA LEU A 236 -3.92 -9.64 28.62
C LEU A 236 -4.70 -10.10 27.39
N GLY A 237 -5.10 -9.18 26.50
CA GLY A 237 -5.82 -9.50 25.28
C GLY A 237 -4.94 -10.08 24.17
N TYR A 238 -3.67 -9.69 24.11
CA TYR A 238 -2.75 -10.07 23.04
C TYR A 238 -1.74 -11.14 23.44
N SER A 239 -1.40 -11.27 24.73
CA SER A 239 -0.42 -12.24 25.20
C SER A 239 -0.80 -13.69 24.85
N ARG A 240 -2.11 -13.99 24.84
CA ARG A 240 -2.67 -15.29 24.44
C ARG A 240 -2.57 -15.57 22.94
N LEU A 241 -2.32 -14.54 22.13
CA LEU A 241 -2.20 -14.63 20.68
C LEU A 241 -0.74 -14.81 20.23
N MET A 242 0.22 -14.64 21.14
CA MET A 242 1.65 -14.60 20.85
C MET A 242 2.37 -15.97 20.87
N ASN A 243 1.64 -17.07 20.73
CA ASN A 243 2.25 -18.41 20.72
C ASN A 243 3.25 -18.63 19.59
N PHE A 244 3.19 -17.80 18.54
CA PHE A 244 4.14 -17.79 17.43
C PHE A 244 5.48 -17.12 17.75
N VAL A 245 5.62 -16.50 18.94
CA VAL A 245 6.84 -15.79 19.35
C VAL A 245 7.69 -16.65 20.27
N THR A 246 8.89 -17.00 19.81
CA THR A 246 9.87 -17.79 20.57
C THR A 246 10.96 -16.90 21.16
N GLY A 247 11.17 -17.00 22.48
CA GLY A 247 12.20 -16.25 23.21
C GLY A 247 11.83 -14.79 23.49
N ASP A 248 12.81 -13.89 23.37
CA ASP A 248 12.66 -12.43 23.45
C ASP A 248 13.36 -11.78 22.24
N PRO A 249 12.78 -11.88 21.03
CA PRO A 249 13.35 -11.30 19.82
C PRO A 249 13.42 -9.78 19.88
N GLU A 250 14.47 -9.20 19.31
CA GLU A 250 14.53 -7.76 19.05
C GLU A 250 13.62 -7.38 17.88
N ALA A 251 13.45 -8.30 16.93
CA ALA A 251 12.46 -8.18 15.86
C ALA A 251 12.02 -9.55 15.32
N ILE A 252 10.82 -9.58 14.75
CA ILE A 252 10.36 -10.68 13.91
C ILE A 252 10.04 -10.18 12.50
N LEU A 253 10.25 -11.03 11.51
CA LEU A 253 9.67 -10.87 10.17
C LEU A 253 8.52 -11.85 10.00
N ILE A 254 7.40 -11.34 9.53
CA ILE A 254 6.22 -12.10 9.10
C ILE A 254 6.25 -12.11 7.59
N VAL A 255 6.53 -13.26 6.99
CA VAL A 255 6.57 -13.44 5.53
C VAL A 255 5.34 -14.23 5.10
N GLU A 256 4.45 -13.62 4.33
CA GLU A 256 3.31 -14.33 3.73
C GLU A 256 3.71 -14.89 2.36
N VAL A 257 3.31 -16.12 2.08
CA VAL A 257 3.30 -16.69 0.73
C VAL A 257 1.89 -17.17 0.40
N ASN A 258 1.53 -17.09 -0.88
CA ASN A 258 0.24 -17.55 -1.38
C ASN A 258 0.37 -18.35 -2.68
N SER A 259 -0.65 -19.16 -2.94
CA SER A 259 -0.84 -19.89 -4.20
C SER A 259 -2.29 -20.38 -4.31
N ASP A 260 -2.71 -20.69 -5.53
CA ASP A 260 -3.94 -21.41 -5.82
C ASP A 260 -3.77 -22.94 -5.76
N ASP A 261 -2.54 -23.43 -5.62
CA ASP A 261 -2.16 -24.84 -5.50
C ASP A 261 -1.41 -25.10 -4.18
N GLU A 262 -1.80 -26.18 -3.49
CA GLU A 262 -1.24 -26.53 -2.17
C GLU A 262 0.22 -27.03 -2.26
N LEU A 263 0.61 -27.70 -3.34
CA LEU A 263 1.99 -28.17 -3.52
C LEU A 263 2.93 -27.00 -3.82
N GLU A 264 2.49 -26.05 -4.64
CA GLU A 264 3.23 -24.82 -4.90
C GLU A 264 3.36 -23.98 -3.62
N LEU A 265 2.29 -23.84 -2.82
CA LEU A 265 2.34 -23.16 -1.52
C LEU A 265 3.42 -23.78 -0.61
N ASN A 266 3.39 -25.10 -0.46
CA ASN A 266 4.36 -25.83 0.38
C ASN A 266 5.80 -25.68 -0.13
N SER A 267 5.97 -25.60 -1.46
CA SER A 267 7.27 -25.35 -2.10
C SER A 267 7.79 -23.94 -1.80
N LYS A 268 6.94 -22.90 -1.93
CA LYS A 268 7.26 -21.52 -1.56
C LYS A 268 7.59 -21.39 -0.07
N LEU A 269 6.79 -22.02 0.79
CA LEU A 269 6.98 -22.03 2.24
C LEU A 269 8.34 -22.64 2.62
N SER A 270 8.69 -23.78 2.00
CA SER A 270 9.97 -24.46 2.19
C SER A 270 11.14 -23.64 1.69
N LEU A 271 11.00 -23.00 0.52
CA LEU A 271 12.03 -22.13 -0.06
C LEU A 271 12.38 -20.98 0.89
N VAL A 272 11.36 -20.22 1.33
CA VAL A 272 11.53 -19.09 2.27
C VAL A 272 12.15 -19.56 3.59
N SER A 273 11.63 -20.65 4.15
CA SER A 273 12.11 -21.18 5.45
C SER A 273 13.55 -21.68 5.37
N ASN A 274 13.92 -22.38 4.30
CA ASN A 274 15.28 -22.89 4.12
C ASN A 274 16.27 -21.75 3.87
N LYS A 275 15.88 -20.73 3.10
CA LYS A 275 16.71 -19.54 2.89
C LYS A 275 17.02 -18.85 4.23
N LEU A 276 16.00 -18.60 5.05
CA LEU A 276 16.15 -18.03 6.40
C LEU A 276 17.03 -18.88 7.33
N LYS A 277 16.80 -20.20 7.38
CA LYS A 277 17.63 -21.10 8.20
C LYS A 277 19.09 -21.13 7.74
N SER A 278 19.33 -21.08 6.43
CA SER A 278 20.67 -21.13 5.85
C SER A 278 21.45 -19.82 5.96
N SER A 279 20.78 -18.67 6.15
CA SER A 279 21.45 -17.36 6.21
C SER A 279 22.20 -17.12 7.51
N GLY A 280 21.82 -17.80 8.60
CA GLY A 280 22.37 -17.58 9.94
C GLY A 280 21.98 -16.23 10.57
N LEU A 281 21.05 -15.49 9.95
CA LEU A 281 20.61 -14.17 10.44
C LEU A 281 19.54 -14.27 11.54
N CYS A 282 18.72 -15.33 11.54
CA CYS A 282 17.67 -15.57 12.52
C CYS A 282 17.97 -16.81 13.36
N TYR A 283 17.49 -16.83 14.61
CA TYR A 283 17.70 -17.96 15.52
C TYR A 283 16.53 -18.95 15.56
N GLU A 284 15.35 -18.56 15.07
CA GLU A 284 14.15 -19.40 15.03
C GLU A 284 13.30 -19.08 13.79
N VAL A 285 12.72 -20.12 13.17
CA VAL A 285 11.88 -20.02 11.99
C VAL A 285 10.65 -20.92 12.15
N THR A 286 9.48 -20.31 12.31
CA THR A 286 8.19 -21.00 12.50
C THR A 286 7.32 -20.87 11.26
N GLN A 287 6.75 -21.99 10.80
CA GLN A 287 5.76 -22.00 9.72
C GLN A 287 4.35 -22.05 10.30
N ILE A 288 3.43 -21.27 9.73
CA ILE A 288 2.03 -21.22 10.16
C ILE A 288 1.13 -21.37 8.94
N ILE A 289 0.48 -22.54 8.85
CA ILE A 289 -0.45 -22.88 7.77
C ILE A 289 -1.90 -22.73 8.24
N ASP A 290 -2.20 -23.03 9.51
CA ASP A 290 -3.55 -22.95 10.05
C ASP A 290 -4.11 -21.52 9.98
N PRO A 291 -5.26 -21.28 9.31
CA PRO A 291 -5.81 -19.94 9.16
C PRO A 291 -6.15 -19.23 10.48
N SER A 292 -6.52 -19.98 11.52
CA SER A 292 -6.85 -19.41 12.82
C SER A 292 -5.59 -18.90 13.53
N GLU A 293 -4.46 -19.60 13.41
CA GLU A 293 -3.16 -19.15 13.91
C GLU A 293 -2.62 -17.96 13.10
N GLN A 294 -2.79 -17.95 11.77
CA GLN A 294 -2.42 -16.80 10.93
C GLN A 294 -3.18 -15.53 11.36
N ALA A 295 -4.48 -15.66 11.66
CA ALA A 295 -5.29 -14.54 12.15
C ALA A 295 -4.77 -13.95 13.46
N LYS A 296 -4.18 -14.76 14.35
CA LYS A 296 -3.56 -14.28 15.60
C LYS A 296 -2.33 -13.41 15.33
N VAL A 297 -1.47 -13.82 14.39
CA VAL A 297 -0.31 -13.05 13.96
C VAL A 297 -0.74 -11.67 13.44
N TRP A 298 -1.71 -11.66 12.52
CA TRP A 298 -2.24 -10.42 11.94
C TRP A 298 -2.94 -9.52 12.95
N ALA A 299 -3.60 -10.09 13.96
CA ALA A 299 -4.22 -9.33 15.04
C ALA A 299 -3.18 -8.60 15.89
N VAL A 300 -2.04 -9.24 16.21
CA VAL A 300 -0.94 -8.59 16.94
C VAL A 300 -0.29 -7.49 16.09
N ARG A 301 -0.02 -7.75 14.79
CA ARG A 301 0.50 -6.73 13.86
C ARG A 301 -0.43 -5.51 13.82
N LYS A 302 -1.73 -5.71 13.55
CA LYS A 302 -2.71 -4.60 13.43
C LYS A 302 -2.84 -3.78 14.71
N ALA A 303 -2.55 -4.36 15.88
CA ALA A 303 -2.61 -3.67 17.16
C ALA A 303 -1.36 -2.83 17.48
N GLY A 304 -0.27 -2.95 16.70
CA GLY A 304 1.04 -2.39 17.02
C GLY A 304 1.04 -0.92 17.43
N LEU A 305 0.43 -0.05 16.62
CA LEU A 305 0.34 1.39 16.93
C LEU A 305 -0.43 1.67 18.23
N GLY A 306 -1.57 0.99 18.43
CA GLY A 306 -2.36 1.13 19.65
C GLY A 306 -1.64 0.63 20.90
N LEU A 307 -0.77 -0.37 20.75
CA LEU A 307 0.07 -0.89 21.83
C LEU A 307 1.20 0.09 22.19
N MET A 308 1.84 0.71 21.19
CA MET A 308 2.89 1.72 21.40
C MET A 308 2.37 2.98 22.11
N MET A 309 1.17 3.45 21.75
CA MET A 309 0.57 4.63 22.39
C MET A 309 0.13 4.37 23.84
N ASN A 310 -0.09 3.11 24.21
CA ASN A 310 -0.53 2.68 25.53
C ASN A 310 0.62 2.31 26.49
N VAL A 311 1.87 2.66 26.15
CA VAL A 311 3.01 2.51 27.06
C VAL A 311 2.75 3.25 28.37
N LYS A 312 3.00 2.59 29.51
CA LYS A 312 2.75 3.16 30.86
C LYS A 312 3.71 4.31 31.15
N GLY A 313 3.19 5.41 31.67
CA GLY A 313 3.97 6.59 32.07
C GLY A 313 3.46 7.88 31.40
N ASN A 314 3.98 9.01 31.87
CA ASN A 314 3.66 10.34 31.33
C ASN A 314 4.38 10.60 30.00
N SER A 315 5.55 9.99 29.80
CA SER A 315 6.29 10.07 28.55
C SER A 315 5.62 9.17 27.51
N LYS A 316 5.11 9.77 26.44
CA LYS A 316 4.55 9.09 25.28
C LYS A 316 5.47 9.31 24.08
N PRO A 317 5.64 8.30 23.21
CA PRO A 317 6.37 8.50 21.97
C PRO A 317 5.68 9.59 21.16
N LEU A 318 6.46 10.56 20.67
CA LEU A 318 5.99 11.57 19.75
C LEU A 318 6.25 11.07 18.33
N PRO A 319 5.23 11.00 17.45
CA PRO A 319 5.46 10.72 16.05
C PRO A 319 6.31 11.84 15.46
N PHE A 320 7.43 11.48 14.84
CA PHE A 320 8.39 12.44 14.26
C PHE A 320 8.75 12.07 12.82
N VAL A 321 9.37 10.90 12.63
CA VAL A 321 9.65 10.35 11.30
C VAL A 321 8.64 9.26 11.01
N GLU A 322 7.75 9.51 10.06
CA GLU A 322 6.69 8.60 9.65
C GLU A 322 6.78 8.30 8.16
N ASP A 323 6.32 7.11 7.77
CA ASP A 323 6.12 6.71 6.38
C ASP A 323 7.33 6.83 5.42
N THR A 324 8.56 6.73 5.93
CA THR A 324 9.75 6.75 5.08
C THR A 324 9.76 5.62 4.06
N ALA A 325 10.16 5.93 2.82
CA ALA A 325 10.39 4.95 1.78
C ALA A 325 11.84 5.05 1.28
N VAL A 326 12.52 3.91 1.23
CA VAL A 326 13.88 3.75 0.70
C VAL A 326 13.91 2.55 -0.23
N ASP A 327 14.91 2.49 -1.10
CA ASP A 327 15.20 1.27 -1.85
C ASP A 327 15.50 0.12 -0.88
N THR A 328 14.90 -1.05 -1.10
CA THR A 328 15.06 -2.21 -0.22
C THR A 328 16.52 -2.58 -0.04
N THR A 329 17.36 -2.42 -1.07
CA THR A 329 18.80 -2.72 -1.00
C THR A 329 19.57 -1.82 -0.04
N LEU A 330 19.05 -0.62 0.22
CA LEU A 330 19.62 0.37 1.14
C LEU A 330 19.01 0.30 2.55
N LEU A 331 17.99 -0.53 2.74
CA LEU A 331 17.24 -0.62 4.00
C LEU A 331 18.13 -0.92 5.23
N PRO A 332 19.09 -1.87 5.18
CA PRO A 332 19.96 -2.13 6.34
C PRO A 332 20.84 -0.92 6.72
N GLU A 333 21.44 -0.26 5.72
CA GLU A 333 22.29 0.92 5.95
C GLU A 333 21.45 2.10 6.48
N TYR A 334 20.27 2.32 5.90
CA TYR A 334 19.34 3.35 6.32
C TYR A 334 18.98 3.21 7.80
N VAL A 335 18.52 2.03 8.23
CA VAL A 335 18.12 1.80 9.63
C VAL A 335 19.30 1.98 10.58
N LYS A 336 20.51 1.55 10.17
CA LYS A 336 21.73 1.73 10.96
C LYS A 336 22.05 3.20 11.20
N ARG A 337 22.13 3.98 10.13
CA ARG A 337 22.46 5.40 10.23
C ARG A 337 21.37 6.18 10.95
N PHE A 338 20.11 5.78 10.78
CA PHE A 338 19.00 6.39 11.50
C PHE A 338 19.08 6.14 13.02
N ASP A 339 19.32 4.89 13.44
CA ASP A 339 19.50 4.53 14.85
C ASP A 339 20.72 5.22 15.48
N GLU A 340 21.82 5.38 14.73
CA GLU A 340 22.99 6.17 15.14
C GLU A 340 22.60 7.63 15.45
N ILE A 341 21.87 8.30 14.54
CA ILE A 341 21.39 9.68 14.74
C ILE A 341 20.46 9.77 15.97
N VAL A 342 19.50 8.84 16.10
CA VAL A 342 18.56 8.82 17.23
C VAL A 342 19.30 8.72 18.56
N LYS A 343 20.33 7.87 18.64
CA LYS A 343 21.19 7.69 19.82
C LYS A 343 22.07 8.90 20.10
N GLU A 344 22.68 9.51 19.08
CA GLU A 344 23.49 10.73 19.23
C GLU A 344 22.71 11.87 19.87
N HIS A 345 21.40 11.95 19.61
CA HIS A 345 20.50 12.93 20.21
C HIS A 345 19.88 12.51 21.55
N GLY A 346 20.28 11.36 22.12
CA GLY A 346 19.76 10.86 23.39
C GLY A 346 18.27 10.49 23.35
N THR A 347 17.77 10.18 22.16
CA THR A 347 16.39 9.71 21.92
C THR A 347 16.38 8.21 21.64
N SER A 348 15.20 7.59 21.59
CA SER A 348 15.03 6.14 21.41
C SER A 348 13.84 5.80 20.54
#